data_AF-A0A969TFP2-F1
#
_entry.id   AF-A0A969TFP2-F1
#
_cell.length_a   1.000
_cell.length_b   1.000
_cell.length_c   1.000
_cell.angle_alpha   90.00
_cell.angle_beta   90.00
_cell.angle_gamma   90.00
#
_symmetry.space_group_name_H-M   'P 1'
#
loop_
_entity.id
_entity.type
_entity.pdbx_description
1 polymer ?
#
loop_
_entity_poly.entity_id
_entity_poly.type
_entity_poly.pdbx_seq_one_letter_code
_entity_poly.pdbx_strand_id
1 'polypeptide(L)' 'MEEKTTFEQTGHYPPHHIAHRLRRIADSIEHGQLSLIGHDITIPDIIHMKIELEEEENSFELEIELSWPVRA' A
#
# COMPACT_ATOMS: atom_id res chain seq x y z
N MET A 1 22.28 5.46 -11.42
CA MET A 1 20.95 5.87 -10.92
C MET A 1 20.09 4.63 -11.00
N GLU A 2 19.60 4.13 -9.88
CA GLU A 2 18.60 3.05 -9.89
C GLU A 2 17.27 3.62 -10.38
N GLU A 3 16.67 2.97 -11.37
CA GLU A 3 15.36 3.33 -11.89
C GLU A 3 14.30 2.89 -10.88
N LYS A 4 13.68 3.86 -10.19
CA LYS A 4 12.51 3.61 -9.33
C LYS A 4 11.29 3.51 -10.24
N THR A 5 10.65 2.34 -10.27
CA THR A 5 9.33 2.20 -10.91
C THR A 5 8.27 2.55 -9.87
N THR A 6 7.47 3.58 -10.17
CA THR A 6 6.35 4.01 -9.30
C THR A 6 5.03 3.79 -10.03
N PHE A 7 4.06 3.20 -9.34
CA PHE A 7 2.69 3.06 -9.83
C PHE A 7 1.76 3.84 -8.91
N GLU A 8 1.07 4.84 -9.44
CA GLU A 8 0.20 5.72 -8.66
C GLU A 8 -1.25 5.65 -9.14
N GLN A 9 -2.18 5.61 -8.20
CA GLN A 9 -3.60 5.81 -8.47
C GLN A 9 -4.19 6.77 -7.44
N THR A 10 -4.56 7.97 -7.87
CA THR A 10 -5.11 9.03 -7.02
C THR A 10 -6.58 9.28 -7.34
N GLY A 11 -7.34 9.75 -6.34
CA GLY A 11 -8.76 10.10 -6.52
C GLY A 11 -9.46 10.37 -5.19
N HIS A 12 -10.65 10.96 -5.26
CA HIS A 12 -11.49 11.21 -4.10
C HIS A 12 -12.54 10.10 -3.99
N TYR A 13 -12.58 9.43 -2.84
CA TYR A 13 -13.48 8.31 -2.59
C TYR A 13 -14.19 8.49 -1.25
N PRO A 14 -15.44 8.01 -1.14
CA PRO A 14 -16.09 7.95 0.16
C PRO A 14 -15.39 6.91 1.07
N PRO A 15 -15.46 7.06 2.41
CA PRO A 15 -14.70 6.21 3.34
C PRO A 15 -14.92 4.70 3.17
N HIS A 16 -16.14 4.29 2.84
CA HIS A 16 -16.45 2.86 2.66
C HIS A 16 -15.75 2.23 1.44
N HIS A 17 -15.51 3.00 0.37
CA HIS A 17 -14.72 2.53 -0.77
C HIS A 17 -13.26 2.34 -0.39
N ILE A 18 -12.69 3.27 0.39
CA ILE A 18 -11.31 3.15 0.90
C ILE A 18 -11.20 1.94 1.82
N ALA A 19 -12.13 1.76 2.76
CA ALA A 19 -12.13 0.61 3.67
C ALA A 19 -12.21 -0.72 2.91
N HIS A 20 -13.06 -0.82 1.89
CA HIS A 20 -13.15 -2.01 1.06
C HIS A 20 -11.83 -2.28 0.31
N ARG A 21 -11.17 -1.23 -0.18
CA ARG A 21 -9.88 -1.36 -0.87
C ARG A 21 -8.76 -1.80 0.08
N LEU A 22 -8.69 -1.22 1.28
CA LEU A 22 -7.73 -1.62 2.31
C LEU A 22 -7.91 -3.08 2.72
N ARG A 23 -9.17 -3.55 2.86
CA ARG A 23 -9.45 -4.98 3.11
C ARG A 23 -8.92 -5.87 2.01
N ARG A 24 -9.16 -5.53 0.74
CA ARG A 24 -8.62 -6.31 -0.38
C ARG A 24 -7.09 -6.36 -0.38
N ILE A 25 -6.43 -5.26 -0.03
CA ILE A 25 -4.96 -5.23 0.10
C ILE A 25 -4.54 -6.14 1.26
N ALA A 26 -5.21 -6.07 2.40
CA ALA A 26 -4.94 -6.93 3.55
C ALA A 26 -5.12 -8.41 3.20
N ASP A 27 -6.22 -8.79 2.55
CA ASP A 27 -6.46 -10.16 2.09
C ASP A 27 -5.34 -10.61 1.13
N SER A 28 -4.93 -9.77 0.19
CA SER A 28 -3.81 -10.07 -0.72
C SER A 28 -2.48 -10.29 0.01
N ILE A 29 -2.20 -9.51 1.06
CA ILE A 29 -1.01 -9.67 1.89
C ILE A 29 -1.05 -11.01 2.64
N GLU A 30 -2.20 -11.34 3.23
CA GLU A 30 -2.39 -12.61 3.95
C GLU A 30 -2.17 -13.83 3.05
N HIS A 31 -2.57 -13.74 1.77
CA HIS A 31 -2.35 -14.80 0.78
C HIS A 31 -0.96 -14.77 0.11
N GLY A 32 -0.10 -13.82 0.46
CA GLY A 32 1.24 -13.68 -0.11
C GLY A 32 1.28 -13.19 -1.57
N GLN A 33 0.16 -12.66 -2.10
CA GLN A 33 0.06 -12.23 -3.49
C GLN A 33 -0.82 -10.98 -3.66
N LEU A 34 -0.22 -9.91 -4.16
CA LEU A 34 -0.87 -8.63 -4.41
C LEU A 34 -0.91 -8.32 -5.90
N SER A 35 -2.11 -8.15 -6.44
CA SER A 35 -2.32 -7.64 -7.80
C SER A 35 -2.66 -6.15 -7.76
N LEU A 36 -1.76 -5.30 -8.25
CA LEU A 36 -1.93 -3.85 -8.27
C LEU A 36 -1.57 -3.27 -9.64
N ILE A 37 -2.50 -2.53 -10.26
CA ILE A 37 -2.29 -1.83 -11.55
C ILE A 37 -1.77 -2.80 -12.64
N GLY A 38 -2.28 -4.03 -12.65
CA GLY A 38 -1.89 -5.05 -13.63
C GLY A 38 -0.55 -5.75 -13.35
N HIS A 39 0.05 -5.51 -12.18
CA HIS A 39 1.25 -6.21 -11.72
C HIS A 39 0.89 -7.19 -10.60
N ASP A 40 1.38 -8.41 -10.71
CA ASP A 40 1.32 -9.41 -9.64
C ASP A 40 2.64 -9.42 -8.87
N ILE A 41 2.54 -9.21 -7.56
CA ILE A 41 3.68 -9.07 -6.65
C ILE A 41 3.57 -10.19 -5.60
N THR A 42 4.63 -10.99 -5.46
CA THR A 42 4.75 -11.98 -4.37
C THR A 42 5.26 -11.28 -3.12
N ILE A 43 4.56 -11.48 -2.00
CA ILE A 43 4.89 -10.89 -0.70
C ILE A 43 5.58 -11.95 0.16
N PRO A 44 6.74 -11.65 0.78
CA PRO A 44 7.45 -12.59 1.62
C PRO A 44 6.80 -12.75 3.00
N ASP A 45 7.18 -13.80 3.72
CA ASP A 45 6.65 -14.11 5.07
C ASP A 45 6.91 -13.00 6.11
N ILE A 46 7.91 -12.16 5.87
CA ILE A 46 8.27 -11.05 6.75
C ILE A 46 8.32 -9.75 5.95
N ILE A 47 7.47 -8.80 6.34
CA ILE A 47 7.41 -7.45 5.80
C ILE A 47 7.56 -6.43 6.93
N HIS A 48 8.13 -5.27 6.60
CA HIS A 48 8.11 -4.10 7.47
C HIS A 48 6.86 -3.27 7.16
N MET A 49 6.14 -2.83 8.20
CA MET A 49 4.98 -1.96 8.09
C MET A 49 5.22 -0.68 8.87
N LYS A 50 4.89 0.45 8.26
CA LYS A 50 4.88 1.77 8.90
C LYS A 50 3.51 2.42 8.69
N ILE A 51 2.97 3.03 9.75
CA ILE A 51 1.73 3.80 9.70
C ILE A 51 2.02 5.16 10.30
N GLU A 52 1.75 6.22 9.55
CA GLU A 52 1.93 7.60 9.99
C GLU A 52 0.64 8.40 9.78
N LEU A 53 0.31 9.23 10.76
CA LEU A 53 -0.78 10.18 10.69
C LEU A 53 -0.20 11.57 10.91
N GLU A 54 -0.33 12.42 9.90
CA GLU A 54 0.06 13.82 9.96
C GLU A 54 -1.19 14.70 10.00
N GLU A 55 -1.14 15.72 10.85
CA GLU A 55 -2.19 16.74 10.99
C GLU A 55 -1.58 18.10 10.60
N GLU A 56 -2.20 18.75 9.62
CA GLU A 56 -1.89 20.11 9.19
C GLU A 56 -3.12 21.01 9.45
N GLU A 57 -2.96 22.34 9.31
CA GLU A 57 -4.02 23.32 9.63
C GLU A 57 -5.37 23.02 8.97
N ASN A 58 -5.40 22.33 7.82
CA ASN A 58 -6.62 22.08 7.05
C ASN A 58 -6.78 20.64 6.54
N SER A 59 -5.93 19.70 6.98
CA SER A 59 -5.92 18.33 6.46
C SER A 59 -5.37 17.31 7.44
N PHE A 60 -5.81 16.07 7.26
CA PHE A 60 -5.18 14.90 7.82
C PHE A 60 -4.64 14.03 6.68
N GLU A 61 -3.42 13.53 6.85
CA GLU A 61 -2.80 12.58 5.94
C GLU A 61 -2.49 11.29 6.70
N LEU A 62 -3.04 10.17 6.22
CA LEU A 62 -2.73 8.83 6.74
C LEU A 62 -1.93 8.09 5.68
N GLU A 63 -0.67 7.82 5.97
CA GLU A 63 0.20 7.02 5.11
C GLU A 63 0.38 5.61 5.69
N ILE A 64 0.25 4.60 4.83
CA ILE A 64 0.50 3.19 5.16
C ILE A 64 1.56 2.70 4.19
N GLU A 65 2.76 2.44 4.70
CA GLU A 65 3.89 1.94 3.92
C GLU A 65 4.16 0.46 4.26
N LEU A 66 4.35 -0.35 3.22
CA LEU A 66 4.79 -1.74 3.32
C LEU A 66 6.07 -1.91 2.50
N SER A 67 7.11 -2.46 3.12
CA SER A 67 8.40 -2.63 2.46
C SER A 67 9.07 -3.96 2.84
N TRP A 68 9.76 -4.55 1.85
CA TRP A 68 10.52 -5.78 1.99
C TRP A 68 11.65 -5.84 0.97
N PRO A 69 12.74 -6.58 1.23
CA PRO A 69 13.84 -6.74 0.28
C PRO A 69 13.41 -7.57 -0.93
N VAL A 70 13.84 -7.16 -2.12
CA VAL A 70 13.56 -7.88 -3.38
C VAL A 70 14.36 -9.18 -3.48
N ARG A 71 15.44 -9.32 -2.69
CA ARG A 71 16.30 -10.51 -2.57
C ARG A 71 16.84 -10.59 -1.14
N ALA A 72 16.71 -11.75 -0.51
CA ALA A 72 17.37 -12.04 0.77
C ALA A 72 18.88 -12.21 0.60
#